data_AF-A0A8W8LYZ5-F1
#
_entry.id   AF-A0A8W8LYZ5-F1
#
_cell.length_a   1.000
_cell.length_b   1.000
_cell.length_c   1.000
_cell.angle_alpha   90.00
_cell.angle_beta   90.00
_cell.angle_gamma   90.00
#
_symmetry.space_group_name_H-M   'P 1'
#
loop_
_entity.id
_entity.type
_entity.pdbx_description
1 polymer ?
#
loop_
_entity_poly.entity_id
_entity_poly.type
_entity_poly.pdbx_seq_one_letter_code
_entity_poly.pdbx_strand_id
1 'polypeptide(L)'
;SSLLGSSDTLVIKTSGTPWNCGETFTLNKEYVISGFVSDGEFFTNHCQWNPEYLSLKPHQRRGLRHMYGQGCGCTVHYCRGDACDGDFPKSLNPNQACIWPGSYNTNDCYAKYGFCLPDVVGVCNWKQNRMLRGCLKKEGGVLP
;
A
#
# COMPACT_ATOMS: atom_id res chain seq x y z
N SER A 1 -13.59 13.74 -43.49
CA SER A 1 -13.36 14.41 -42.19
C SER A 1 -14.43 13.93 -41.24
N SER A 2 -14.20 13.23 -40.14
CA SER A 2 -13.00 12.68 -39.50
C SER A 2 -13.47 11.50 -38.64
N LEU A 3 -12.69 10.44 -38.68
CA LEU A 3 -12.67 9.20 -37.88
C LEU A 3 -13.57 9.13 -36.63
N LEU A 4 -14.55 8.23 -36.68
CA LEU A 4 -15.11 7.55 -35.51
C LEU A 4 -14.05 6.58 -34.95
N GLY A 5 -13.45 6.93 -33.81
CA GLY A 5 -12.52 6.07 -33.06
C GLY A 5 -12.72 6.30 -31.56
N SER A 6 -13.35 5.33 -30.89
CA SER A 6 -13.74 5.35 -29.48
C SER A 6 -12.58 5.70 -28.53
N SER A 7 -12.74 6.77 -27.74
CA SER A 7 -11.72 7.35 -26.85
C SER A 7 -11.83 6.87 -25.39
N ASP A 8 -12.29 5.65 -25.13
CA ASP A 8 -12.53 5.14 -23.76
C ASP A 8 -11.73 3.87 -23.39
N THR A 9 -10.70 3.53 -24.17
CA THR A 9 -9.86 2.36 -23.84
C THR A 9 -8.74 2.74 -22.88
N LEU A 10 -8.84 2.31 -21.62
CA LEU A 10 -7.73 2.36 -20.67
C LEU A 10 -6.74 1.22 -20.99
N VAL A 11 -5.49 1.57 -21.27
CA VAL A 11 -4.40 0.61 -21.49
C VAL A 11 -3.48 0.59 -20.26
N ILE A 12 -3.21 -0.61 -19.74
CA ILE A 12 -2.28 -0.85 -18.63
C ILE A 12 -1.08 -1.60 -19.20
N LYS A 13 0.13 -1.03 -19.04
CA LYS A 13 1.37 -1.63 -19.53
C LYS A 13 2.15 -2.30 -18.41
N THR A 14 2.85 -3.37 -18.75
CA THR A 14 3.75 -4.12 -17.87
C THR A 14 4.86 -4.77 -18.70
N SER A 15 5.95 -5.17 -18.05
CA SER A 15 6.98 -5.98 -18.67
C SER A 15 6.45 -7.35 -19.13
N GLY A 16 7.05 -7.93 -20.16
CA GLY A 16 6.59 -9.17 -20.79
C GLY A 16 6.97 -10.46 -20.08
N THR A 17 7.84 -10.41 -19.05
CA THR A 17 8.29 -11.60 -18.31
C THR A 17 8.31 -11.37 -16.80
N PRO A 18 8.01 -12.38 -15.97
CA PRO A 18 8.07 -12.26 -14.51
C PRO A 18 9.45 -11.86 -13.98
N TRP A 19 10.53 -12.28 -14.66
CA TRP A 19 11.91 -11.95 -14.28
C TRP A 19 12.23 -10.45 -14.37
N ASN A 20 11.54 -9.73 -15.25
CA ASN A 20 11.61 -8.28 -15.37
C ASN A 20 10.42 -7.60 -14.69
N CYS A 21 9.90 -8.21 -13.62
CA CYS A 21 8.74 -7.77 -12.85
C CYS A 21 7.46 -7.62 -13.69
N GLY A 22 7.31 -8.41 -14.75
CA GLY A 22 6.08 -8.47 -15.54
C GLY A 22 4.92 -9.04 -14.74
N GLU A 23 3.78 -8.35 -14.74
CA GLU A 23 2.55 -8.76 -14.10
C GLU A 23 1.61 -9.50 -15.06
N THR A 24 0.86 -10.47 -14.55
CA THR A 24 -0.19 -11.17 -15.32
C THR A 24 -1.51 -11.14 -14.58
N PHE A 25 -2.59 -10.79 -15.29
CA PHE A 25 -3.94 -10.76 -14.73
C PHE A 25 -4.78 -11.89 -15.32
N THR A 26 -5.60 -12.51 -14.48
CA THR A 26 -6.56 -13.51 -14.95
C THR A 26 -7.80 -12.80 -15.48
N LEU A 27 -8.27 -13.20 -16.66
CA LEU A 27 -9.50 -12.65 -17.23
C LEU A 27 -10.71 -12.96 -16.34
N ASN A 28 -11.74 -12.10 -16.43
CA ASN A 28 -12.98 -12.18 -15.64
C ASN A 28 -12.78 -12.07 -14.12
N LYS A 29 -11.69 -11.44 -13.69
CA LYS A 29 -11.41 -11.11 -12.29
C LYS A 29 -11.29 -9.60 -12.12
N GLU A 30 -11.67 -9.13 -10.94
CA GLU A 30 -11.52 -7.72 -10.56
C GLU A 30 -10.26 -7.55 -9.72
N TYR A 31 -9.51 -6.49 -9.99
CA TYR A 31 -8.26 -6.19 -9.30
C TYR A 31 -8.25 -4.75 -8.79
N VAL A 32 -7.54 -4.53 -7.70
CA VAL A 32 -6.94 -3.22 -7.45
C VAL A 32 -5.64 -3.21 -8.21
N ILE A 33 -5.41 -2.21 -9.05
CA ILE A 33 -4.18 -2.08 -9.83
C ILE A 33 -3.52 -0.77 -9.43
N SER A 34 -2.29 -0.86 -8.94
CA SER A 34 -1.46 0.29 -8.62
C SER A 34 -0.24 0.35 -9.53
N GLY A 35 0.36 1.51 -9.64
CA GLY A 35 1.39 1.76 -10.62
C GLY A 35 1.77 3.22 -10.72
N PHE A 36 2.43 3.57 -11.81
CA PHE A 36 2.91 4.91 -12.09
C PHE A 36 2.51 5.33 -13.50
N VAL A 37 2.41 6.64 -13.70
CA VAL A 37 2.16 7.21 -15.02
C VAL A 37 3.46 7.82 -15.53
N SER A 38 3.87 7.42 -16.74
CA SER A 38 5.01 8.00 -17.46
C SER A 38 4.58 8.29 -18.89
N ASP A 39 4.88 9.49 -19.40
CA ASP A 39 4.55 9.90 -20.77
C ASP A 39 3.07 9.71 -21.17
N GLY A 40 2.16 9.89 -20.20
CA GLY A 40 0.71 9.72 -20.39
C GLY A 40 0.25 8.27 -20.38
N GLU A 41 1.13 7.31 -20.12
CA GLU A 41 0.83 5.88 -20.10
C GLU A 41 0.91 5.33 -18.68
N PHE A 42 -0.04 4.48 -18.30
CA PHE A 42 -0.05 3.83 -16.99
C PHE A 42 0.71 2.50 -17.03
N PHE A 43 1.68 2.37 -16.14
CA PHE A 43 2.52 1.18 -15.97
C PHE A 43 2.30 0.56 -14.61
N THR A 44 2.23 -0.77 -14.58
CA THR A 44 2.29 -1.58 -13.37
C THR A 44 3.38 -2.65 -13.50
N ASN A 45 3.67 -3.34 -12.40
CA ASN A 45 4.63 -4.44 -12.34
C ASN A 45 4.34 -5.33 -11.12
N HIS A 46 5.03 -6.46 -11.04
CA HIS A 46 4.88 -7.45 -9.97
C HIS A 46 5.26 -6.95 -8.57
N CYS A 47 5.98 -5.83 -8.46
CA CYS A 47 6.30 -5.20 -7.18
C CYS A 47 5.21 -4.22 -6.71
N GLN A 48 4.26 -3.86 -7.58
CA GLN A 48 3.12 -3.03 -7.21
C GLN A 48 2.08 -3.83 -6.42
N TRP A 49 1.18 -3.12 -5.74
CA TRP A 49 0.09 -3.75 -5.04
C TRP A 49 -1.09 -4.00 -5.99
N ASN A 50 -1.10 -5.22 -6.57
CA ASN A 50 -2.07 -5.64 -7.59
C ASN A 50 -3.00 -6.81 -7.16
N PRO A 51 -3.61 -6.81 -5.96
CA PRO A 51 -4.40 -7.94 -5.49
C PRO A 51 -5.76 -8.08 -6.20
N GLU A 52 -6.28 -9.31 -6.29
CA GLU A 52 -7.69 -9.54 -6.66
C GLU A 52 -8.60 -8.85 -5.64
N TYR A 53 -9.54 -8.03 -6.09
CA TYR A 53 -10.38 -7.18 -5.24
C TYR A 53 -11.20 -7.99 -4.22
N LEU A 54 -11.65 -9.18 -4.60
CA LEU A 54 -12.39 -10.09 -3.73
C LEU A 54 -11.52 -10.68 -2.60
N SER A 55 -10.21 -10.81 -2.81
CA SER A 55 -9.27 -11.29 -1.79
C SER A 55 -9.03 -10.27 -0.67
N LEU A 56 -9.34 -9.00 -0.91
CA LEU A 56 -9.15 -7.93 0.06
C LEU A 56 -10.04 -8.10 1.28
N LYS A 57 -9.48 -7.77 2.45
CA LYS A 57 -10.27 -7.69 3.67
C LYS A 57 -11.22 -6.50 3.60
N PRO A 58 -12.40 -6.56 4.25
CA PRO A 58 -13.30 -5.39 4.35
C PRO A 58 -12.59 -4.13 4.86
N HIS A 59 -11.60 -4.29 5.74
CA HIS A 59 -10.80 -3.19 6.26
C HIS A 59 -9.91 -2.53 5.19
N GLN A 60 -9.26 -3.33 4.32
CA GLN A 60 -8.45 -2.81 3.21
C GLN A 60 -9.34 -2.12 2.16
N ARG A 61 -10.53 -2.67 1.86
CA ARG A 61 -11.52 -2.01 0.98
C ARG A 61 -11.98 -0.67 1.54
N ARG A 62 -12.20 -0.56 2.85
CA ARG A 62 -12.44 0.73 3.51
C ARG A 62 -11.24 1.66 3.40
N GLY A 63 -10.04 1.11 3.52
CA GLY A 63 -8.77 1.81 3.32
C GLY A 63 -8.72 2.51 1.97
N LEU A 64 -8.93 1.75 0.89
CA LEU A 64 -8.97 2.25 -0.49
C LEU A 64 -9.97 3.39 -0.70
N ARG A 65 -11.17 3.26 -0.12
CA ARG A 65 -12.24 4.25 -0.32
C ARG A 65 -12.01 5.57 0.41
N HIS A 66 -11.41 5.53 1.60
CA HIS A 66 -11.44 6.69 2.50
C HIS A 66 -10.15 6.94 3.29
N MET A 67 -9.41 5.91 3.69
CA MET A 67 -8.34 6.07 4.69
C MET A 67 -6.97 6.28 4.04
N TYR A 68 -6.63 5.51 3.01
CA TYR A 68 -5.28 5.58 2.41
C TYR A 68 -5.01 6.95 1.78
N GLY A 69 -6.02 7.57 1.14
CA GLY A 69 -5.91 8.94 0.62
C GLY A 69 -5.64 9.99 1.69
N GLN A 70 -6.22 9.85 2.89
CA GLN A 70 -5.96 10.75 4.03
C GLN A 70 -4.53 10.59 4.58
N GLY A 71 -3.93 9.41 4.38
CA GLY A 71 -2.59 9.08 4.85
C GLY A 71 -1.49 9.39 3.83
N CYS A 72 -1.79 9.88 2.62
CA CYS A 72 -0.77 10.10 1.59
C CYS A 72 0.34 11.09 1.99
N GLY A 73 0.08 12.00 2.94
CA GLY A 73 1.10 12.88 3.52
C GLY A 73 2.02 12.21 4.55
N CYS A 74 1.71 10.97 4.94
CA CYS A 74 2.48 10.16 5.86
C CYS A 74 3.26 9.07 5.12
N THR A 75 4.49 8.82 5.55
CA THR A 75 5.34 7.75 5.03
C THR A 75 5.16 6.48 5.86
N VAL A 76 4.81 5.36 5.24
CA VAL A 76 4.97 4.06 5.89
C VAL A 76 6.40 3.61 5.65
N HIS A 77 7.20 3.51 6.71
CA HIS A 77 8.57 3.06 6.62
C HIS A 77 8.71 1.67 7.21
N TYR A 78 9.04 0.69 6.38
CA TYR A 78 9.43 -0.62 6.88
C TYR A 78 10.87 -0.56 7.42
N CYS A 79 11.09 -1.10 8.61
CA CYS A 79 12.42 -1.21 9.21
C CYS A 79 12.73 -2.69 9.50
N ARG A 80 14.02 -3.06 9.55
CA ARG A 80 14.45 -4.43 9.90
C ARG A 80 15.65 -4.42 10.84
N GLY A 81 15.62 -5.28 11.85
CA GLY A 81 16.73 -5.48 12.80
C GLY A 81 17.00 -4.23 13.63
N ASP A 82 18.27 -4.00 13.99
CA ASP A 82 18.71 -2.90 14.86
C ASP A 82 18.31 -1.50 14.35
N ALA A 83 18.02 -1.37 13.05
CA ALA A 83 17.49 -0.15 12.45
C ALA A 83 16.04 0.20 12.89
N CYS A 84 15.36 -0.68 13.62
CA CYS A 84 14.06 -0.42 14.25
C CYS A 84 14.17 0.10 15.70
N ASP A 85 15.30 -0.13 16.38
CA ASP A 85 15.39 -0.09 17.85
C ASP A 85 15.97 1.21 18.43
N GLY A 86 16.19 2.24 17.61
CA GLY A 86 16.61 3.54 18.18
C GLY A 86 16.97 4.63 17.19
N ASP A 87 17.48 4.28 16.00
CA ASP A 87 17.79 5.26 14.98
C ASP A 87 16.71 5.26 13.91
N PHE A 88 15.74 6.18 14.07
CA PHE A 88 14.90 6.59 12.95
C PHE A 88 15.85 6.90 11.78
N PRO A 89 15.61 6.36 10.56
CA PRO A 89 16.51 6.65 9.44
C PRO A 89 16.69 8.15 9.34
N LYS A 90 17.95 8.63 9.36
CA LYS A 90 18.25 10.07 9.42
C LYS A 90 17.60 10.87 8.29
N SER A 91 17.19 10.19 7.22
CA SER A 91 16.46 10.72 6.07
C SER A 91 14.95 10.87 6.27
N LEU A 92 14.37 10.37 7.35
CA LEU A 92 12.94 10.41 7.62
C LEU A 92 12.61 11.34 8.79
N ASN A 93 11.54 12.11 8.62
CA ASN A 93 10.96 12.91 9.69
C ASN A 93 10.07 12.00 10.57
N PRO A 94 10.39 11.82 11.86
CA PRO A 94 9.59 10.98 12.76
C PRO A 94 8.12 11.41 12.86
N ASN A 95 7.85 12.71 12.74
CA ASN A 95 6.49 13.22 12.80
C ASN A 95 5.68 12.94 11.52
N GLN A 96 6.33 12.47 10.45
CA GLN A 96 5.68 12.22 9.16
C GLN A 96 5.74 10.73 8.76
N ALA A 97 6.15 9.84 9.66
CA ALA A 97 6.34 8.45 9.31
C ALA A 97 5.81 7.47 10.36
N CYS A 98 5.17 6.39 9.91
CA CYS A 98 4.81 5.26 10.74
C CYS A 98 5.79 4.11 10.50
N ILE A 99 6.40 3.63 11.58
CA ILE A 99 7.33 2.51 11.53
C ILE A 99 6.57 1.20 11.43
N TRP A 100 6.79 0.46 10.35
CA TRP A 100 6.31 -0.91 10.16
C TRP A 100 7.40 -1.88 10.62
N PRO A 101 7.29 -2.46 11.84
CA PRO A 101 8.32 -3.35 12.38
C PRO A 101 8.29 -4.74 11.73
N GLY A 102 9.44 -5.39 11.65
CA GLY A 102 9.59 -6.79 11.23
C GLY A 102 10.07 -6.96 9.79
N SER A 103 9.85 -8.13 9.20
CA SER A 103 10.13 -8.35 7.77
C SER A 103 8.94 -7.88 6.93
N TYR A 104 9.19 -7.17 5.83
CA TYR A 104 8.15 -6.77 4.89
C TYR A 104 7.28 -7.96 4.50
N ASN A 105 6.02 -7.92 4.91
CA ASN A 105 5.07 -9.01 4.75
C ASN A 105 3.70 -8.42 4.44
N THR A 106 3.25 -8.55 3.19
CA THR A 106 1.95 -8.06 2.73
C THR A 106 0.75 -8.77 3.39
N ASN A 107 1.01 -9.74 4.27
CA ASN A 107 0.03 -10.53 4.99
C ASN A 107 0.18 -10.42 6.52
N ASP A 108 0.91 -9.44 7.07
CA ASP A 108 0.97 -9.23 8.53
C ASP A 108 -0.15 -8.31 9.05
N CYS A 109 -0.14 -8.02 10.36
CA CYS A 109 -1.13 -7.16 10.99
C CYS A 109 -1.18 -5.73 10.41
N TYR A 110 -0.03 -5.14 10.09
CA TYR A 110 0.06 -3.78 9.57
C TYR A 110 -0.43 -3.72 8.11
N ALA A 111 -0.04 -4.67 7.26
CA ALA A 111 -0.55 -4.77 5.88
C ALA A 111 -2.07 -4.99 5.81
N LYS A 112 -2.62 -5.77 6.75
CA LYS A 112 -4.04 -6.13 6.79
C LYS A 112 -4.91 -5.03 7.39
N TYR A 113 -4.43 -4.37 8.44
CA TYR A 113 -5.27 -3.55 9.33
C TYR A 113 -4.65 -2.20 9.71
N GLY A 114 -3.45 -1.89 9.24
CA GLY A 114 -2.75 -0.64 9.48
C GLY A 114 -3.28 0.51 8.61
N PHE A 115 -3.47 1.67 9.24
CA PHE A 115 -3.59 2.95 8.56
C PHE A 115 -2.58 3.90 9.19
N CYS A 116 -1.64 4.41 8.40
CA CYS A 116 -0.75 5.48 8.83
C CYS A 116 -1.41 6.81 8.51
N LEU A 117 -1.81 7.56 9.53
CA LEU A 117 -2.61 8.78 9.38
C LEU A 117 -2.05 9.89 10.26
N PRO A 118 -2.14 11.16 9.83
CA PRO A 118 -1.83 12.27 10.70
C PRO A 118 -2.89 12.39 11.81
N ASP A 119 -2.46 12.76 13.00
CA ASP A 119 -3.34 13.16 14.09
C ASP A 119 -3.79 14.63 13.96
N VAL A 120 -4.43 15.17 15.00
CA VAL A 120 -4.96 16.54 14.97
C VAL A 120 -3.88 17.62 14.92
N VAL A 121 -2.65 17.31 15.33
CA VAL A 121 -1.48 18.21 15.26
C VAL A 121 -0.57 17.91 14.05
N GLY A 122 -0.97 16.97 13.20
CA GLY A 122 -0.26 16.61 11.97
C GLY A 122 0.83 15.54 12.15
N VAL A 123 0.91 14.88 13.32
CA VAL A 123 1.89 13.81 13.57
C VAL A 123 1.34 12.48 13.07
N CYS A 124 2.08 11.83 12.17
CA CYS A 124 1.72 10.57 11.56
C CYS A 124 1.95 9.40 12.51
N ASN A 125 0.89 8.63 12.78
CA ASN A 125 0.94 7.46 13.64
C ASN A 125 0.08 6.33 13.08
N TRP A 126 0.35 5.09 13.52
CA TRP A 126 -0.57 3.99 13.26
C TRP A 126 -1.90 4.24 13.94
N LYS A 127 -2.96 4.33 13.14
CA LYS A 127 -4.31 4.61 13.66
C LYS A 127 -4.76 3.47 14.56
N GLN A 128 -5.00 3.84 15.82
CA GLN A 128 -5.58 2.96 16.82
C GLN A 128 -6.94 2.43 16.36
N ASN A 129 -7.00 1.14 16.05
CA ASN A 129 -8.22 0.46 15.65
C ASN A 129 -8.28 -0.96 16.21
N ARG A 130 -9.50 -1.52 16.35
CA ARG A 130 -9.71 -2.82 17.00
C ARG A 130 -9.09 -3.98 16.21
N MET A 131 -9.07 -3.90 14.87
CA MET A 131 -8.56 -4.97 14.02
C MET A 131 -7.05 -5.12 14.15
N LEU A 132 -6.32 -3.99 14.07
CA LEU A 132 -4.88 -3.95 14.23
C LEU A 132 -4.46 -4.37 15.64
N ARG A 133 -5.03 -3.77 16.68
CA ARG A 133 -4.74 -4.14 18.08
C ARG A 133 -5.05 -5.62 18.37
N GLY A 134 -6.18 -6.11 17.86
CA GLY A 134 -6.58 -7.50 18.04
C GLY A 134 -5.68 -8.50 17.30
N CYS A 135 -5.11 -8.09 16.17
CA CYS A 135 -4.12 -8.88 15.43
C CYS A 135 -2.78 -8.91 16.19
N LEU A 136 -2.23 -7.75 16.53
CA LEU A 136 -0.95 -7.63 17.23
C LEU A 136 -0.97 -8.36 18.57
N LYS A 137 -2.05 -8.26 19.35
CA LYS A 137 -2.20 -8.98 20.62
C LYS A 137 -2.08 -10.50 20.46
N LYS A 138 -2.54 -11.06 19.34
CA LYS A 138 -2.44 -12.51 19.07
C LYS A 138 -1.01 -12.92 18.68
N GLU A 139 -0.29 -12.02 18.02
CA GLU A 139 1.09 -12.23 17.57
C GLU A 139 2.13 -11.82 18.63
N GLY A 140 1.70 -11.34 19.81
CA GLY A 140 2.58 -10.88 20.88
C GLY A 140 3.17 -9.48 20.66
N GLY A 141 2.70 -8.74 19.65
CA GLY A 141 3.15 -7.39 19.33
C GLY A 141 2.36 -6.29 20.04
N VAL A 142 2.95 -5.09 20.07
CA VAL A 142 2.32 -3.84 20.53
C VAL A 142 2.42 -2.77 19.44
N LEU A 143 1.52 -1.79 19.46
CA LEU A 143 1.64 -0.63 18.59
C LEU A 143 2.76 0.27 19.14
N PRO A 144 3.71 0.70 18.29
CA PRO A 144 4.67 1.74 18.66
C PRO A 144 3.97 3.09 18.84
#